data_AF-A0A956BFI8-F1
#
_entry.id   AF-A0A956BFI8-F1
#
_cell.length_a   1.000
_cell.length_b   1.000
_cell.length_c   1.000
_cell.angle_alpha   90.00
_cell.angle_beta   90.00
_cell.angle_gamma   90.00
#
_symmetry.space_group_name_H-M   'P 1'
#
loop_
_entity.id
_entity.type
_entity.pdbx_description
1 polymer ?
#
loop_
_entity_poly.entity_id
_entity_poly.type
_entity_poly.pdbx_seq_one_letter_code
_entity_poly.pdbx_strand_id
1 'polypeptide(L)'
;MTYAYQLADAWKFSGPNGEEVEVRVEGCVRANNGEALMHIALGHAGIVLLPSFIAGPYLRSGELEAVLTDWTHRLRGIYAVYPQNRHLSPKVRTFVDFLVSRFQHRPIWHPQPSTDR
;
A
#
# COMPACT_ATOMS: atom_id res chain seq x y z
N MET A 1 6.96 3.96 -11.97
CA MET A 1 6.92 2.51 -12.33
C MET A 1 5.55 1.95 -11.99
N THR A 2 5.09 0.88 -12.64
CA THR A 2 3.70 0.40 -12.45
C THR A 2 3.65 -0.98 -11.79
N TYR A 3 2.76 -1.14 -10.80
CA TYR A 3 2.50 -2.42 -10.15
C TYR A 3 1.40 -3.18 -10.88
N ALA A 4 1.66 -4.41 -11.31
CA ALA A 4 0.77 -5.14 -12.22
C ALA A 4 -0.61 -5.48 -11.62
N TYR A 5 -0.79 -5.38 -10.30
CA TYR A 5 -2.10 -5.50 -9.65
C TYR A 5 -2.96 -4.23 -9.74
N GLN A 6 -2.45 -3.12 -10.29
CA GLN A 6 -3.29 -2.03 -10.77
C GLN A 6 -3.96 -2.46 -12.08
N LEU A 7 -5.31 -2.49 -12.10
CA LEU A 7 -6.09 -2.91 -13.27
C LEU A 7 -5.89 -2.00 -14.49
N ALA A 8 -5.36 -0.79 -14.29
CA ALA A 8 -4.99 0.15 -15.33
C ALA A 8 -3.58 0.68 -15.05
N ASP A 9 -2.86 1.08 -16.10
CA ASP A 9 -1.57 1.80 -15.99
C ASP A 9 -1.78 3.25 -15.52
N ALA A 10 -2.75 3.47 -14.62
CA ALA A 10 -3.18 4.78 -14.16
C ALA A 10 -3.33 4.81 -12.63
N TRP A 11 -2.69 5.79 -12.01
CA TRP A 11 -2.76 6.07 -10.58
C TRP A 11 -3.88 7.06 -10.32
N LYS A 12 -4.77 6.75 -9.37
CA LYS A 12 -5.91 7.61 -9.02
C LYS A 12 -5.67 8.21 -7.64
N PHE A 13 -5.66 9.53 -7.54
CA PHE A 13 -5.42 10.25 -6.29
C PHE A 13 -6.59 11.16 -5.96
N SER A 14 -6.95 11.20 -4.68
CA SER A 14 -7.88 12.16 -4.11
C SER A 14 -7.08 13.22 -3.35
N GLY A 15 -7.24 14.49 -3.73
CA GLY A 15 -6.52 15.64 -3.17
C GLY A 15 -7.19 16.21 -1.92
N PRO A 16 -6.51 17.13 -1.20
CA PRO A 16 -6.98 17.68 0.07
C PRO A 16 -8.28 18.49 -0.06
N ASN A 17 -8.56 19.04 -1.25
CA ASN A 17 -9.74 19.85 -1.54
C ASN A 17 -10.87 19.07 -2.25
N GLY A 18 -10.81 17.73 -2.24
CA GLY A 18 -11.80 16.88 -2.92
C GLY A 18 -11.55 16.68 -4.41
N GLU A 19 -10.36 17.04 -4.90
CA GLU A 19 -9.96 16.84 -6.28
C GLU A 19 -9.69 15.36 -6.57
N GLU A 20 -10.07 14.88 -7.75
CA GLU A 20 -9.78 13.51 -8.20
C GLU A 20 -8.91 13.59 -9.45
N VAL A 21 -7.69 13.04 -9.37
CA VAL A 21 -6.72 13.06 -10.46
C VAL A 21 -6.37 11.64 -10.86
N GLU A 22 -6.40 11.38 -12.17
CA GLU A 22 -5.91 10.14 -12.75
C GLU A 22 -4.63 10.41 -13.55
N VAL A 23 -3.52 9.84 -13.10
CA VAL A 23 -2.20 9.98 -13.72
C VAL A 23 -1.88 8.69 -14.45
N ARG A 24 -1.80 8.74 -15.79
CA ARG A 24 -1.27 7.62 -16.57
C ARG A 24 0.24 7.54 -16.37
N VAL A 25 0.73 6.36 -15.96
CA VAL A 25 2.15 6.16 -15.65
C VAL A 25 2.81 5.35 -16.75
N GLU A 26 3.63 6.04 -17.54
CA GLU A 26 4.47 5.44 -18.58
C GLU A 26 5.85 5.13 -18.00
N GLY A 27 5.90 4.06 -17.19
CA GLY A 27 7.14 3.62 -16.56
C GLY A 27 7.96 2.66 -17.43
N CYS A 28 9.29 2.72 -17.32
CA CYS A 28 10.20 1.76 -17.96
C CYS A 28 10.15 0.35 -17.35
N VAL A 29 9.55 0.21 -16.16
CA VAL A 29 9.42 -1.06 -15.44
C VAL A 29 7.97 -1.28 -15.02
N ARG A 30 7.48 -2.48 -15.31
CA ARG A 30 6.21 -3.03 -14.83
C ARG A 30 6.49 -4.37 -14.15
N ALA A 31 6.08 -4.52 -12.89
CA ALA A 31 6.28 -5.75 -12.15
C ALA A 31 5.04 -6.12 -11.32
N ASN A 32 4.83 -7.40 -11.09
CA ASN A 32 3.78 -7.94 -10.22
C ASN A 32 4.29 -8.24 -8.80
N ASN A 33 5.55 -7.90 -8.48
CA ASN A 33 6.12 -8.05 -7.15
C ASN A 33 6.51 -6.67 -6.57
N GLY A 34 5.93 -6.33 -5.42
CA GLY A 34 6.16 -5.05 -4.76
C GLY A 34 7.59 -4.89 -4.25
N GLU A 35 8.22 -5.96 -3.78
CA GLU A 35 9.63 -5.97 -3.34
C GLU A 35 10.58 -5.70 -4.51
N ALA A 36 10.29 -6.25 -5.68
CA ALA A 36 11.09 -5.99 -6.88
C ALA A 36 11.05 -4.50 -7.27
N LEU A 37 9.85 -3.89 -7.27
CA LEU A 37 9.72 -2.45 -7.50
C LEU A 37 10.42 -1.62 -6.41
N MET A 38 10.37 -2.09 -5.17
CA MET A 38 11.01 -1.44 -4.04
C MET A 38 12.53 -1.35 -4.21
N HIS A 39 13.18 -2.47 -4.55
CA HIS A 39 14.62 -2.47 -4.80
C HIS A 39 15.03 -1.58 -5.98
N ILE A 40 14.18 -1.46 -6.99
CA ILE A 40 14.40 -0.56 -8.12
C ILE A 40 14.30 0.92 -7.67
N ALA A 41 13.35 1.24 -6.79
CA ALA A 41 13.22 2.57 -6.19
C ALA A 41 14.44 2.93 -5.32
N LEU A 42 14.92 1.98 -4.50
CA LEU A 42 16.13 2.13 -3.69
C LEU A 42 17.39 2.31 -4.56
N GLY A 43 17.40 1.74 -5.76
CA GLY A 43 18.41 1.99 -6.79
C GLY A 43 18.27 3.35 -7.51
N HIS A 44 17.45 4.26 -7.00
CA HIS A 44 17.19 5.60 -7.54
C HIS A 44 16.62 5.63 -8.97
N ALA A 45 15.95 4.56 -9.40
CA ALA A 45 15.41 4.45 -10.76
C ALA A 45 13.99 5.05 -10.92
N GLY A 46 13.48 5.78 -9.92
CA GLY A 46 12.26 6.59 -10.03
C GLY A 46 11.23 6.36 -8.90
N ILE A 47 9.99 6.82 -9.15
CA ILE A 47 8.89 6.80 -8.17
C ILE A 47 8.08 5.50 -8.27
N VAL A 48 7.71 4.96 -7.10
CA VAL A 48 6.87 3.77 -6.95
C VAL A 48 5.67 4.05 -6.05
N LEU A 49 4.54 3.41 -6.37
CA LEU A 49 3.35 3.42 -5.54
C LEU A 49 3.17 2.02 -4.95
N LEU A 50 3.54 1.86 -3.68
CA LEU A 50 3.57 0.57 -2.98
C LEU A 50 2.77 0.60 -1.68
N PRO A 51 2.26 -0.55 -1.22
CA PRO A 51 1.71 -0.66 0.11
C PRO A 51 2.72 -0.24 1.18
N SER A 52 2.25 0.45 2.22
CA SER A 52 3.09 0.98 3.30
C SER A 52 3.84 -0.11 4.09
N PHE A 53 3.37 -1.36 4.10
CA PHE A 53 4.08 -2.45 4.78
C PHE A 53 5.39 -2.85 4.09
N ILE A 54 5.51 -2.60 2.78
CA ILE A 54 6.75 -2.80 2.01
C ILE A 54 7.66 -1.59 2.19
N ALA A 55 7.10 -0.39 2.01
CA ALA A 55 7.89 0.85 2.02
C ALA A 55 8.32 1.30 3.42
N GLY A 56 7.56 0.91 4.45
CA GLY A 56 7.68 1.44 5.81
C GLY A 56 9.08 1.39 6.42
N PRO A 57 9.82 0.25 6.39
CA PRO A 57 11.18 0.20 6.91
C PRO A 57 12.12 1.23 6.29
N TYR A 58 12.05 1.40 4.98
CA TYR A 58 12.95 2.27 4.22
C TYR A 58 12.56 3.74 4.36
N LEU A 59 11.26 4.05 4.46
CA LEU A 59 10.78 5.38 4.84
C LEU A 59 11.26 5.78 6.24
N ARG A 60 11.31 4.84 7.20
CA ARG A 60 11.82 5.11 8.56
C ARG A 60 13.33 5.32 8.59
N SER A 61 14.06 4.58 7.76
CA SER A 61 15.53 4.70 7.66
C SER A 61 16.00 5.95 6.93
N GLY A 62 15.12 6.61 6.16
CA GLY A 62 15.48 7.71 5.27
C GLY A 62 16.03 7.28 3.90
N GLU A 63 16.14 5.98 3.64
CA GLU A 63 16.50 5.45 2.31
C GLU A 63 15.43 5.72 1.24
N LEU A 64 14.18 5.94 1.66
CA LEU A 64 13.11 6.46 0.83
C LEU A 64 12.47 7.71 1.42
N GLU A 65 11.97 8.55 0.53
CA GLU A 65 11.19 9.75 0.86
C GLU A 65 9.75 9.59 0.35
N ALA A 66 8.78 9.96 1.18
CA ALA A 66 7.38 9.97 0.79
C ALA A 66 7.07 11.27 0.03
N VAL A 67 6.49 11.14 -1.16
CA VAL A 67 6.05 12.27 -1.99
C VAL A 67 4.53 12.29 -2.11
N LEU A 68 3.97 13.45 -2.48
CA LEU A 68 2.52 13.64 -2.62
C LEU A 68 1.75 13.29 -1.33
N THR A 69 2.28 13.66 -0.16
CA THR A 69 1.74 13.26 1.15
C THR A 69 0.35 13.83 1.45
N ASP A 70 -0.02 14.93 0.80
CA ASP A 70 -1.36 15.53 0.90
C ASP A 70 -2.39 14.83 0.01
N TRP A 71 -1.94 13.93 -0.85
CA TRP A 71 -2.78 13.17 -1.77
C TRP A 71 -2.96 11.76 -1.25
N THR A 72 -4.19 11.26 -1.37
CA THR A 72 -4.53 9.90 -0.95
C THR A 72 -4.77 9.03 -2.17
N HIS A 73 -4.11 7.87 -2.23
CA HIS A 73 -4.47 6.84 -3.18
C HIS A 73 -5.62 6.01 -2.62
N ARG A 74 -6.56 5.59 -3.47
CA ARG A 74 -7.67 4.71 -3.07
C ARG A 74 -7.12 3.44 -2.41
N LEU A 75 -7.29 3.34 -1.09
CA LEU A 75 -6.89 2.19 -0.31
C LEU A 75 -7.66 0.95 -0.77
N ARG A 76 -6.95 -0.15 -0.99
CA ARG A 76 -7.55 -1.47 -1.14
C ARG A 76 -7.62 -2.13 0.22
N GLY A 77 -8.77 -2.72 0.54
CA GLY A 77 -8.92 -3.52 1.75
C GLY A 77 -8.05 -4.78 1.71
N ILE A 78 -7.66 -5.24 2.89
CA ILE A 78 -7.14 -6.60 3.10
C ILE A 78 -8.33 -7.46 3.51
N TYR A 79 -8.56 -8.56 2.82
CA TYR A 79 -9.72 -9.42 3.02
C TYR A 79 -9.28 -10.83 3.42
N ALA A 80 -9.90 -11.38 4.47
CA ALA A 80 -9.83 -12.80 4.75
C ALA A 80 -10.90 -13.52 3.92
N VAL A 81 -10.50 -14.36 2.97
CA VAL A 81 -11.40 -15.12 2.10
C VAL A 81 -11.40 -16.59 2.51
N TYR A 82 -12.58 -17.15 2.71
CA TYR A 82 -12.78 -18.56 3.06
C TYR A 82 -14.03 -19.10 2.35
N PRO A 83 -14.10 -20.41 2.06
CA PRO A 83 -15.27 -21.00 1.41
C PRO A 83 -16.55 -20.76 2.21
N GLN A 84 -17.65 -20.51 1.50
CA GLN A 84 -18.97 -20.35 2.10
C GLN A 84 -19.50 -21.72 2.55
N ASN A 85 -19.04 -22.18 3.71
CA ASN A 85 -19.52 -23.41 4.33
C ASN A 85 -20.65 -23.10 5.33
N ARG A 86 -21.66 -23.98 5.38
CA ARG A 86 -22.81 -23.87 6.29
C ARG A 86 -22.40 -23.78 7.78
N HIS A 87 -21.24 -24.34 8.13
CA HIS A 87 -20.62 -24.21 9.44
C HIS A 87 -19.13 -23.85 9.27
N LEU A 88 -18.78 -22.59 9.48
CA LEU A 88 -17.38 -22.17 9.56
C LEU A 88 -16.73 -22.87 10.76
N SER A 89 -15.60 -23.54 10.55
CA SER A 89 -14.87 -24.20 11.65
C SER A 89 -14.52 -23.18 12.75
N PRO A 90 -14.73 -23.51 14.04
CA PRO A 90 -14.33 -22.64 15.15
C PRO A 90 -12.87 -22.17 15.04
N LYS A 91 -11.96 -23.03 14.57
CA LYS A 91 -10.54 -22.68 14.36
C LYS A 91 -10.36 -21.54 13.36
N VAL A 92 -11.10 -21.58 12.24
CA VAL A 92 -11.03 -20.52 11.22
C VAL A 92 -11.61 -19.22 11.77
N ARG A 93 -12.74 -19.30 12.48
CA ARG A 93 -13.36 -18.14 13.12
C ARG A 93 -12.41 -17.47 14.11
N THR A 94 -11.86 -18.23 15.06
CA THR A 94 -10.91 -17.73 16.04
C THR A 94 -9.67 -17.11 15.39
N PHE A 95 -9.17 -17.70 14.30
CA PHE A 95 -8.03 -17.14 13.57
C PHE A 95 -8.39 -15.81 12.88
N VAL A 96 -9.55 -15.71 12.24
CA VAL A 96 -10.03 -14.45 11.64
C VAL A 96 -10.23 -13.38 12.71
N ASP A 97 -10.84 -13.72 13.85
CA ASP A 97 -11.04 -12.80 14.97
C ASP A 97 -9.69 -12.28 15.50
N PHE A 98 -8.69 -13.16 15.60
CA PHE A 98 -7.31 -12.78 15.94
C PHE A 98 -6.71 -11.81 14.91
N LEU A 99 -6.83 -12.08 13.61
CA LEU A 99 -6.31 -11.19 12.56
C LEU A 99 -6.97 -9.82 12.62
N VAL A 100 -8.30 -9.77 12.75
CA VAL A 100 -9.06 -8.52 12.88
C VAL A 100 -8.55 -7.74 14.09
N SER A 101 -8.46 -8.36 15.27
CA SER A 101 -7.94 -7.71 16.47
C SER A 101 -6.50 -7.20 16.28
N ARG A 102 -5.64 -8.00 15.63
CA ARG A 102 -4.23 -7.69 15.41
C ARG A 102 -4.01 -6.51 14.46
N PHE A 103 -4.92 -6.28 13.50
CA PHE A 103 -4.84 -5.25 12.47
C PHE A 103 -5.84 -4.10 12.63
N GLN A 104 -6.60 -4.05 13.74
CA GLN A 104 -7.55 -2.97 14.07
C GLN A 104 -6.88 -1.60 14.26
N HIS A 105 -5.60 -1.57 14.64
CA HIS A 105 -4.87 -0.35 14.96
C HIS A 105 -4.06 0.16 13.77
N ARG A 106 -3.78 1.48 13.75
CA ARG A 106 -2.91 2.09 12.74
C ARG A 106 -1.63 1.26 12.63
N PRO A 107 -1.28 0.77 11.43
CA PRO A 107 -0.18 -0.17 11.33
C PRO A 107 1.16 0.47 11.69
N ILE A 108 1.99 -0.29 12.41
CA ILE A 108 3.30 0.13 12.93
C ILE A 108 4.29 0.57 11.83
N TRP A 109 4.00 0.22 10.58
CA TRP A 109 4.87 0.52 9.45
C TRP A 109 4.55 1.86 8.79
N HIS A 110 3.48 2.56 9.19
CA HIS A 110 3.28 3.94 8.77
C HIS A 110 4.30 4.84 9.49
N PRO A 111 5.05 5.68 8.73
CA PRO A 111 5.83 6.74 9.34
C PRO A 111 4.93 7.59 10.24
N GLN A 112 5.46 8.02 11.38
CA GLN A 112 4.85 9.09 12.16
C GLN A 112 4.85 10.34 11.26
N PRO A 113 3.76 11.12 11.18
CA PRO A 113 3.83 12.40 10.50
C PRO A 113 4.99 13.18 11.10
N SER A 114 5.94 13.60 10.27
CA SER A 114 7.01 14.49 10.67
C SER A 114 6.36 15.70 11.32
N THR A 115 6.48 15.81 12.64
CA THR A 115 6.15 17.04 13.36
C THR A 115 7.27 18.01 13.04
N ASP A 116 7.22 18.62 11.87
CA ASP A 116 8.08 19.76 11.58
C ASP A 116 7.29 20.84 10.86
N ARG A 117 7.49 22.06 11.36
CA ARG A 117 6.83 23.32 10.97
C ARG A 117 7.59 24.00 9.85
#